data_AF-A0AAD9J3M2-F1
#
_entry.id   AF-A0AAD9J3M2-F1
#
_cell.length_a   1.000
_cell.length_b   1.000
_cell.length_c   1.000
_cell.angle_alpha   90.00
_cell.angle_beta   90.00
_cell.angle_gamma   90.00
#
_symmetry.space_group_name_H-M   'P 1'
#
loop_
_entity.id
_entity.type
_entity.pdbx_description
1 polymer ?
#
loop_
_entity_poly.entity_id
_entity_poly.type
_entity_poly.pdbx_seq_one_letter_code
_entity_poly.pdbx_strand_id
1 'polypeptide(L)'
;MSRPASRKSTGKGKNAKPKKKTPKQQIAELTEENENLTKELDFLKTEKVDMQNKIYSVTKKLVSNIRKSDFGIKEDTDLQSISSATLCDIVEKLVVRKQIYDVSVEARVAELEARLTNMTLELAKMTTKTTAYEMGLESLTKCSDFTQVKNKVQELKIIAGQEYNTFATNDPRRTMQDVLNNYYDDRPNSATKQSLMNAHLLNLTAPRKREVGETHIKKMHKDLWLFVVQELSPEKASGSDWRRFAERIGIDGATVSKWKSEKLKYPMENVLRTWAQSPEASVRMLHRHLISPQMRCTLVAKWVSDFYDVD
;
A
#
# COMPACT_ATOMS: atom_id res chain seq x y z
N MET A 1 7.30 -26.64 45.37
CA MET A 1 8.08 -27.78 45.87
C MET A 1 9.54 -27.60 45.46
N SER A 2 10.44 -27.34 46.42
CA SER A 2 11.86 -27.72 46.42
C SER A 2 12.47 -27.21 47.73
N ARG A 3 12.93 -28.16 48.56
CA ARG A 3 13.52 -27.94 49.89
C ARG A 3 15.00 -27.55 49.74
N PRO A 4 15.55 -26.66 50.59
CA PRO A 4 16.99 -26.58 50.80
C PRO A 4 17.45 -27.68 51.77
N ALA A 5 18.65 -28.19 51.50
CA ALA A 5 19.28 -29.30 52.19
C ALA A 5 19.74 -28.96 53.61
N SER A 6 19.67 -29.97 54.49
CA SER A 6 20.23 -30.00 55.83
C SER A 6 21.48 -30.90 55.86
N ARG A 7 22.58 -30.39 56.43
CA ARG A 7 23.70 -31.04 57.17
C ARG A 7 24.96 -30.17 56.98
N LYS A 8 25.79 -29.88 57.98
CA LYS A 8 26.13 -30.64 59.19
C LYS A 8 26.69 -29.68 60.25
N SER A 9 26.14 -29.75 61.45
CA SER A 9 26.68 -29.18 62.68
C SER A 9 27.80 -30.08 63.23
N THR A 10 28.96 -29.52 63.52
CA THR A 10 29.90 -30.04 64.53
C THR A 10 30.04 -28.99 65.61
N GLY A 11 29.43 -29.26 66.76
CA GLY A 11 29.55 -28.42 67.93
C GLY A 11 30.93 -28.49 68.57
N LYS A 12 31.33 -27.40 69.21
CA LYS A 12 32.13 -27.42 70.43
C LYS A 12 31.65 -26.27 71.31
N GLY A 13 31.03 -26.64 72.42
CA GLY A 13 30.49 -25.72 73.38
C GLY A 13 31.55 -24.83 74.01
N LYS A 14 31.18 -23.57 74.22
CA LYS A 14 31.58 -22.83 75.40
C LYS A 14 30.33 -22.14 75.91
N ASN A 15 29.78 -22.66 77.01
CA ASN A 15 28.87 -21.94 77.89
C ASN A 15 29.62 -20.72 78.45
N ALA A 16 29.61 -19.63 77.70
CA ALA A 16 29.97 -18.33 78.19
C ALA A 16 28.67 -17.67 78.67
N LYS A 17 28.55 -17.47 79.99
CA LYS A 17 27.54 -16.57 80.57
C LYS A 17 27.57 -15.27 79.76
N PRO A 18 26.41 -14.72 79.33
CA PRO A 18 26.40 -13.46 78.61
C PRO A 18 27.03 -12.42 79.52
N LYS A 19 28.22 -11.91 79.14
CA LYS A 19 28.80 -10.72 79.78
C LYS A 19 27.73 -9.64 79.68
N LYS A 20 27.20 -9.19 80.82
CA LYS A 20 26.36 -7.99 80.87
C LYS A 20 27.18 -6.88 80.21
N LYS A 21 26.79 -6.50 78.99
CA LYS A 21 27.42 -5.41 78.24
C LYS A 21 27.39 -4.18 79.15
N THR A 22 28.50 -3.46 79.25
CA THR A 22 28.51 -2.23 80.04
C THR A 22 27.54 -1.24 79.39
N PRO A 23 26.88 -0.35 80.16
CA PRO A 23 25.94 0.63 79.60
C PRO A 23 26.53 1.41 78.42
N LYS A 24 27.85 1.69 78.45
CA LYS A 24 28.57 2.34 77.35
C LYS A 24 28.63 1.49 76.06
N GLN A 25 28.78 0.17 76.15
CA GLN A 25 28.76 -0.72 74.99
C GLN A 25 27.37 -0.86 74.38
N GLN A 26 26.32 -0.89 75.22
CA GLN A 26 24.94 -0.89 74.75
C GLN A 26 24.58 0.43 74.08
N ILE A 27 25.04 1.56 74.63
CA ILE A 27 24.85 2.87 74.02
C ILE A 27 25.53 2.91 72.65
N ALA A 28 26.80 2.50 72.53
CA ALA A 28 27.52 2.50 71.25
C ALA A 28 26.85 1.64 70.17
N GLU A 29 26.39 0.43 70.52
CA GLU A 29 25.64 -0.43 69.60
C GLU A 29 24.30 0.19 69.16
N LEU A 30 23.57 0.82 70.09
CA LEU A 30 22.33 1.53 69.77
C LEU A 30 22.57 2.78 68.92
N THR A 31 23.72 3.46 69.07
CA THR A 31 24.08 4.59 68.20
C THR A 31 24.37 4.12 66.77
N GLU A 32 25.13 3.03 66.62
CA GLU A 32 25.45 2.44 65.32
C GLU A 32 24.20 1.89 64.61
N GLU A 33 23.29 1.26 65.36
CA GLU A 33 22.01 0.79 64.83
C GLU A 33 21.11 1.96 64.40
N ASN A 34 21.03 3.04 65.18
CA ASN A 34 20.30 4.25 64.77
C ASN A 34 20.90 4.91 63.53
N GLU A 35 22.23 4.96 63.40
CA GLU A 35 22.89 5.47 62.19
C GLU A 35 22.56 4.61 60.97
N ASN A 36 22.55 3.29 61.12
CA ASN A 36 22.21 2.36 60.05
C ASN A 36 20.73 2.46 59.66
N LEU A 37 19.82 2.52 60.64
CA LEU A 37 18.39 2.74 60.40
C LEU A 37 18.13 4.09 59.73
N THR A 38 18.87 5.13 60.09
CA THR A 38 18.73 6.45 59.45
C THR A 38 19.14 6.39 57.98
N LYS A 39 20.27 5.71 57.67
CA LYS A 39 20.72 5.49 56.29
C LYS A 39 19.71 4.67 55.48
N GLU A 40 19.15 3.62 56.06
CA GLU A 40 18.13 2.79 55.41
C GLU A 40 16.83 3.57 55.16
N LEU A 41 16.42 4.40 56.11
CA LEU A 41 15.24 5.26 55.98
C LEU A 41 15.44 6.31 54.87
N ASP A 42 16.63 6.92 54.79
CA ASP A 42 16.96 7.85 53.71
C ASP A 42 17.02 7.16 52.34
N PHE A 43 17.59 5.95 52.28
CA PHE A 43 17.56 5.12 51.07
C PHE A 43 16.12 4.84 50.62
N LEU A 44 15.27 4.32 51.52
CA LEU A 44 13.86 4.01 51.21
C LEU A 44 13.06 5.26 50.81
N LYS A 45 13.36 6.43 51.39
CA LYS A 45 12.76 7.70 50.95
C LYS A 45 13.14 8.04 49.51
N THR A 46 14.42 7.90 49.15
CA THR A 46 14.87 8.16 47.77
C THR A 46 14.26 7.18 46.78
N GLU A 47 14.20 5.89 47.11
CA GLU A 47 13.60 4.86 46.28
C GLU A 47 12.09 5.08 46.09
N LYS A 48 11.38 5.47 47.16
CA LYS A 48 9.96 5.83 47.08
C LYS A 48 9.71 6.97 46.10
N VAL A 49 10.53 8.02 46.14
CA VAL A 49 10.41 9.16 45.21
C VAL A 49 10.69 8.73 43.77
N ASP A 50 11.71 7.91 43.53
CA ASP A 50 12.02 7.40 42.20
C ASP A 50 10.89 6.54 41.63
N MET A 51 10.31 5.65 42.45
CA MET A 51 9.17 4.83 42.06
C MET A 51 7.92 5.67 41.78
N GLN A 52 7.66 6.72 42.57
CA GLN A 52 6.58 7.67 42.30
C GLN A 52 6.78 8.40 40.96
N ASN A 53 8.00 8.80 40.63
CA ASN A 53 8.32 9.43 39.35
C ASN A 53 8.13 8.47 38.16
N LYS A 54 8.53 7.20 38.31
CA LYS A 54 8.32 6.16 37.30
C LYS A 54 6.84 5.91 37.06
N ILE A 55 6.05 5.75 38.13
CA ILE A 55 4.59 5.57 38.04
C ILE A 55 3.97 6.77 37.34
N TYR A 56 4.31 7.99 37.73
CA TYR A 56 3.80 9.20 37.09
C TYR A 56 4.10 9.24 35.58
N SER A 57 5.32 8.89 35.17
CA SER A 57 5.71 8.83 33.76
C SER A 57 4.90 7.80 32.97
N VAL A 58 4.70 6.61 33.53
CA VAL A 58 3.87 5.54 32.92
C VAL A 58 2.41 5.99 32.83
N THR A 59 1.84 6.51 33.91
CA THR A 59 0.47 7.03 33.95
C THR A 59 0.26 8.13 32.92
N LYS A 60 1.19 9.09 32.81
CA LYS A 60 1.13 10.15 31.80
C LYS A 60 1.08 9.59 30.38
N LYS A 61 1.93 8.61 30.06
CA LYS A 61 1.97 7.97 28.74
C LYS A 61 0.72 7.12 28.46
N LEU A 62 0.17 6.44 29.46
CA LEU A 62 -1.06 5.67 29.30
C LEU A 62 -2.25 6.58 29.05
N VAL A 63 -2.41 7.61 29.88
CA VAL A 63 -3.53 8.56 29.80
C VAL A 63 -3.48 9.39 28.50
N SER A 64 -2.30 9.73 27.97
CA SER A 64 -2.18 10.45 26.70
C SER A 64 -2.63 9.65 25.48
N ASN A 65 -2.66 8.31 25.58
CA ASN A 65 -2.98 7.41 24.46
C ASN A 65 -4.41 6.86 24.52
N ILE A 66 -5.24 7.32 25.47
CA ILE A 66 -6.62 6.88 25.65
C ILE A 66 -7.59 8.05 25.64
N ARG A 67 -8.87 7.75 25.39
CA ARG A 67 -9.96 8.69 25.66
C ARG A 67 -10.24 8.67 27.17
N LYS A 68 -9.95 9.78 27.85
CA LYS A 68 -10.12 9.94 29.31
C LYS A 68 -11.55 9.62 29.79
N SER A 69 -12.56 9.91 28.96
CA SER A 69 -13.98 9.62 29.21
C SER A 69 -14.29 8.14 29.43
N ASP A 70 -13.56 7.24 28.75
CA ASP A 70 -13.82 5.79 28.77
C ASP A 70 -13.49 5.14 30.13
N PHE A 71 -12.82 5.89 31.00
CA PHE A 71 -12.32 5.47 32.31
C PHE A 71 -12.73 6.42 33.44
N GLY A 72 -13.66 7.35 33.18
CA GLY A 72 -14.13 8.31 34.19
C GLY A 72 -13.08 9.33 34.64
N ILE A 73 -12.02 9.54 33.87
CA ILE A 73 -10.94 10.50 34.18
C ILE A 73 -11.38 11.88 33.68
N LYS A 74 -11.49 12.85 34.59
CA LYS A 74 -11.76 14.26 34.24
C LYS A 74 -10.51 14.90 33.62
N GLU A 75 -10.66 15.93 32.80
CA GLU A 75 -9.51 16.55 32.11
C GLU A 75 -8.43 17.07 33.07
N ASP A 76 -8.84 17.57 34.24
CA ASP A 76 -8.00 18.15 35.29
C ASP A 76 -7.65 17.17 36.42
N THR A 77 -7.81 15.86 36.21
CA THR A 77 -7.48 14.87 37.25
C THR A 77 -5.98 14.82 37.48
N ASP A 78 -5.55 14.92 38.74
CA ASP A 78 -4.15 14.69 39.10
C ASP A 78 -3.75 13.25 38.78
N LEU A 79 -2.74 13.10 37.90
CA LEU A 79 -2.24 11.80 37.44
C LEU A 79 -1.67 10.95 38.58
N GLN A 80 -1.25 11.57 39.69
CA GLN A 80 -0.78 10.84 40.87
C GLN A 80 -1.90 10.24 41.72
N SER A 81 -3.13 10.73 41.55
CA SER A 81 -4.32 10.25 42.26
C SER A 81 -5.01 9.06 41.58
N ILE A 82 -4.56 8.67 40.38
CA ILE A 82 -5.15 7.57 39.62
C ILE A 82 -4.78 6.24 40.30
N SER A 83 -5.81 5.45 40.63
CA SER A 83 -5.63 4.16 41.28
C SER A 83 -4.90 3.15 40.39
N SER A 84 -4.15 2.23 41.00
CA SER A 84 -3.49 1.13 40.27
C SER A 84 -4.48 0.25 39.51
N ALA A 85 -5.67 0.02 40.08
CA ALA A 85 -6.74 -0.75 39.42
C ALA A 85 -7.17 -0.09 38.10
N THR A 86 -7.36 1.23 38.09
CA THR A 86 -7.70 1.98 36.88
C THR A 86 -6.59 1.90 35.82
N LEU A 87 -5.32 1.91 36.22
CA LEU A 87 -4.19 1.74 35.29
C LEU A 87 -4.16 0.33 34.68
N CYS A 88 -4.46 -0.70 35.48
CA CYS A 88 -4.59 -2.07 34.97
C CYS A 88 -5.72 -2.18 33.94
N ASP A 89 -6.89 -1.61 34.22
CA ASP A 89 -8.02 -1.61 33.28
C ASP A 89 -7.69 -0.90 31.96
N ILE A 90 -6.93 0.20 32.04
CA ILE A 90 -6.44 0.93 30.86
C ILE A 90 -5.54 0.04 30.01
N VAL A 91 -4.56 -0.62 30.65
CA VAL A 91 -3.62 -1.51 29.96
C VAL A 91 -4.36 -2.68 29.32
N GLU A 92 -5.27 -3.33 30.05
CA GLU A 92 -6.04 -4.46 29.55
C GLU A 92 -6.88 -4.08 28.32
N LYS A 93 -7.60 -2.94 28.36
CA LYS A 93 -8.35 -2.45 27.20
C LYS A 93 -7.45 -2.06 26.02
N LEU A 94 -6.26 -1.52 26.27
CA LEU A 94 -5.29 -1.21 25.20
C LEU A 94 -4.76 -2.48 24.53
N VAL A 95 -4.48 -3.53 25.32
CA VAL A 95 -4.04 -4.84 24.80
C VAL A 95 -5.14 -5.50 23.98
N VAL A 96 -6.40 -5.46 24.45
CA VAL A 96 -7.55 -6.01 23.72
C VAL A 96 -7.85 -5.21 22.45
N ARG A 97 -7.77 -3.86 22.49
CA ARG A 97 -7.92 -3.04 21.27
C ARG A 97 -6.86 -3.40 20.23
N LYS A 98 -5.61 -3.64 20.63
CA LYS A 98 -4.56 -4.10 19.72
C LYS A 98 -4.93 -5.45 19.07
N GLN A 99 -5.47 -6.39 19.84
CA GLN A 99 -5.95 -7.69 19.34
C GLN A 99 -7.14 -7.60 18.37
N ILE A 100 -8.04 -6.62 18.53
CA ILE A 100 -9.17 -6.42 17.61
C ILE A 100 -8.71 -5.80 16.27
N TYR A 101 -7.68 -4.95 16.29
CA TYR A 101 -7.03 -4.48 15.06
C TYR A 101 -6.08 -5.53 14.43
N ASP A 102 -5.70 -6.56 15.19
CA ASP A 102 -5.03 -7.78 14.72
C ASP A 102 -6.03 -8.88 14.27
N VAL A 103 -7.34 -8.58 14.14
CA VAL A 103 -8.18 -9.34 13.21
C VAL A 103 -7.57 -9.12 11.83
N SER A 104 -6.82 -10.14 11.44
CA SER A 104 -5.52 -10.05 10.80
C SER A 104 -5.47 -9.06 9.64
N VAL A 105 -4.41 -8.24 9.60
CA VAL A 105 -4.01 -7.55 8.36
C VAL A 105 -4.06 -8.53 7.17
N GLU A 106 -3.76 -9.80 7.38
CA GLU A 106 -3.87 -10.87 6.39
C GLU A 106 -5.31 -11.15 5.97
N ALA A 107 -6.30 -11.12 6.89
CA ALA A 107 -7.71 -11.29 6.53
C ALA A 107 -8.21 -10.10 5.69
N ARG A 108 -7.78 -8.88 6.04
CA ARG A 108 -8.09 -7.68 5.24
C ARG A 108 -7.38 -7.70 3.89
N VAL A 109 -6.13 -8.16 3.85
CA VAL A 109 -5.36 -8.35 2.61
C VAL A 109 -6.05 -9.39 1.72
N ALA A 110 -6.44 -10.54 2.27
CA ALA A 110 -7.16 -11.58 1.54
C ALA A 110 -8.50 -11.09 0.97
N GLU A 111 -9.28 -10.30 1.72
CA GLU A 111 -10.51 -9.67 1.22
C GLU A 111 -10.22 -8.69 0.06
N LEU A 112 -9.20 -7.85 0.23
CA LEU A 112 -8.80 -6.89 -0.80
C LEU A 112 -8.28 -7.58 -2.07
N GLU A 113 -7.52 -8.67 -1.93
CA GLU A 113 -7.06 -9.51 -3.02
C GLU A 113 -8.21 -10.18 -3.77
N ALA A 114 -9.20 -10.71 -3.04
CA ALA A 114 -10.41 -11.28 -3.64
C ALA A 114 -11.21 -10.22 -4.42
N ARG A 115 -11.37 -9.02 -3.85
CA ARG A 115 -12.05 -7.91 -4.54
C ARG A 115 -11.30 -7.44 -5.78
N LEU A 116 -9.96 -7.37 -5.71
CA LEU A 116 -9.12 -7.01 -6.84
C LEU A 116 -9.21 -8.04 -7.97
N THR A 117 -9.21 -9.33 -7.63
CA THR A 117 -9.41 -10.42 -8.59
C THR A 117 -10.77 -10.28 -9.28
N ASN A 118 -11.85 -10.03 -8.54
CA ASN A 118 -13.19 -9.86 -9.11
C ASN A 118 -13.27 -8.63 -10.04
N MET A 119 -12.71 -7.49 -9.65
CA MET A 119 -12.65 -6.30 -10.52
C MET A 119 -11.81 -6.55 -11.77
N THR A 120 -10.73 -7.32 -11.67
CA THR A 120 -9.88 -7.67 -12.81
C THR A 120 -10.63 -8.55 -13.81
N LEU A 121 -11.44 -9.50 -13.32
CA LEU A 121 -12.30 -10.33 -14.16
C LEU A 121 -13.37 -9.50 -14.88
N GLU A 122 -14.05 -8.59 -14.17
CA GLU A 122 -15.04 -7.69 -14.78
C GLU A 122 -14.40 -6.75 -15.81
N LEU A 123 -13.20 -6.25 -15.54
CA LEU A 123 -12.45 -5.43 -16.50
C LEU A 123 -12.08 -6.22 -17.76
N ALA A 124 -11.66 -7.48 -17.61
CA ALA A 124 -11.36 -8.37 -18.73
C ALA A 124 -12.61 -8.65 -19.59
N LYS A 125 -13.76 -8.87 -18.96
CA LYS A 125 -15.06 -9.01 -19.67
C LYS A 125 -15.39 -7.74 -20.45
N MET A 126 -15.29 -6.57 -19.82
CA MET A 126 -15.56 -5.29 -20.46
C MET A 126 -14.61 -5.01 -21.62
N THR A 127 -13.32 -5.31 -21.45
CA THR A 127 -12.31 -5.14 -22.50
C THR A 127 -12.60 -6.04 -23.70
N THR A 128 -12.98 -7.30 -23.44
CA THR A 128 -13.37 -8.24 -24.51
C THR A 128 -14.59 -7.72 -25.28
N LYS A 129 -15.60 -7.21 -24.58
CA LYS A 129 -16.76 -6.57 -25.22
C LYS A 129 -16.36 -5.34 -26.03
N THR A 130 -15.54 -4.45 -25.49
CA THR A 130 -15.06 -3.25 -26.18
C THR A 130 -14.31 -3.60 -27.47
N THR A 131 -13.37 -4.53 -27.42
CA THR A 131 -12.64 -4.98 -28.62
C THR A 131 -13.57 -5.57 -29.66
N ALA A 132 -14.55 -6.37 -29.24
CA ALA A 132 -15.54 -6.93 -30.16
C ALA A 132 -16.41 -5.85 -30.81
N TYR A 133 -16.79 -4.80 -30.08
CA TYR A 133 -17.47 -3.64 -30.65
C TYR A 133 -16.60 -2.86 -31.64
N GLU A 134 -15.34 -2.61 -31.30
CA GLU A 134 -14.41 -1.90 -32.18
C GLU A 134 -14.23 -2.65 -33.50
N MET A 135 -13.98 -3.96 -33.44
CA MET A 135 -13.86 -4.81 -34.62
C MET A 135 -15.15 -4.90 -35.43
N GLY A 136 -16.30 -4.99 -34.78
CA GLY A 136 -17.60 -5.05 -35.47
C GLY A 136 -17.97 -3.71 -36.12
N LEU A 137 -17.70 -2.58 -35.46
CA LEU A 137 -17.88 -1.25 -36.04
C LEU A 137 -16.94 -1.03 -37.24
N GLU A 138 -15.69 -1.47 -37.15
CA GLU A 138 -14.76 -1.46 -38.29
C GLU A 138 -15.23 -2.37 -39.43
N SER A 139 -15.86 -3.50 -39.11
CA SER A 139 -16.46 -4.38 -40.12
C SER A 139 -17.66 -3.73 -40.80
N LEU A 140 -18.46 -2.95 -40.07
CA LEU A 140 -19.61 -2.23 -40.61
C LEU A 140 -19.21 -1.14 -41.60
N THR A 141 -18.07 -0.45 -41.39
CA THR A 141 -17.58 0.54 -42.36
C THR A 141 -17.07 -0.08 -43.66
N LYS A 142 -16.82 -1.40 -43.67
CA LYS A 142 -16.36 -2.17 -44.84
C LYS A 142 -17.49 -2.94 -45.55
N CYS A 143 -18.71 -2.92 -45.00
CA CYS A 143 -19.84 -3.62 -45.60
C CYS A 143 -20.33 -2.90 -46.87
N SER A 144 -20.53 -3.65 -47.95
CA SER A 144 -20.97 -3.12 -49.25
C SER A 144 -22.48 -3.17 -49.47
N ASP A 145 -23.21 -3.93 -48.65
CA ASP A 145 -24.66 -4.07 -48.75
C ASP A 145 -25.37 -4.01 -47.39
N PHE A 146 -26.67 -3.71 -47.44
CA PHE A 146 -27.51 -3.57 -46.25
C PHE A 146 -27.71 -4.89 -45.48
N THR A 147 -27.63 -6.03 -46.16
CA THR A 147 -27.82 -7.35 -45.56
C THR A 147 -26.62 -7.72 -44.67
N GLN A 148 -25.40 -7.42 -45.11
CA GLN A 148 -24.16 -7.58 -44.36
C GLN A 148 -24.13 -6.65 -43.15
N VAL A 149 -24.55 -5.38 -43.32
CA VAL A 149 -24.71 -4.44 -42.21
C VAL A 149 -25.68 -4.98 -41.16
N LYS A 150 -26.86 -5.47 -41.60
CA LYS A 150 -27.88 -6.03 -40.71
C LYS A 150 -27.36 -7.25 -39.93
N ASN A 151 -26.66 -8.16 -40.59
CA ASN A 151 -26.08 -9.35 -39.95
C ASN A 151 -24.99 -8.98 -38.94
N LYS A 152 -24.11 -8.04 -39.27
CA LYS A 152 -23.05 -7.56 -38.35
C LYS A 152 -23.58 -6.78 -37.15
N VAL A 153 -24.63 -6.00 -37.35
CA VAL A 153 -25.36 -5.35 -36.23
C VAL A 153 -26.00 -6.40 -35.31
N GLN A 154 -26.54 -7.50 -35.85
CA GLN A 154 -27.09 -8.58 -35.04
C GLN A 154 -26.02 -9.33 -34.24
N GLU A 155 -24.86 -9.61 -34.82
CA GLU A 155 -23.71 -10.20 -34.11
C GLU A 155 -23.25 -9.31 -32.94
N LEU A 156 -23.13 -7.99 -33.16
CA LEU A 156 -22.78 -7.03 -32.12
C LEU A 156 -23.83 -6.95 -30.99
N LYS A 157 -25.12 -7.11 -31.33
CA LYS A 157 -26.21 -7.18 -30.34
C LYS A 157 -26.12 -8.42 -29.44
N ILE A 158 -25.70 -9.56 -30.00
CA ILE A 158 -25.50 -10.78 -29.22
C ILE A 158 -24.33 -10.60 -28.23
N ILE A 159 -23.25 -9.96 -28.68
CA ILE A 159 -22.05 -9.66 -27.87
C ILE A 159 -22.36 -8.64 -26.74
N ALA A 160 -23.30 -7.72 -26.98
CA ALA A 160 -23.79 -6.78 -25.96
C ALA A 160 -24.36 -7.46 -24.72
N GLY A 161 -24.98 -8.63 -24.90
CA GLY A 161 -25.69 -9.35 -23.85
C GLY A 161 -26.97 -8.63 -23.39
N GLN A 162 -27.68 -7.94 -24.29
CA GLN A 162 -28.91 -7.23 -23.94
C GLN A 162 -30.06 -7.44 -24.94
N GLU A 163 -31.20 -7.87 -24.40
CA GLU A 163 -32.59 -7.75 -24.89
C GLU A 163 -33.06 -6.28 -24.98
N TYR A 164 -32.18 -5.32 -25.29
CA TYR A 164 -32.59 -3.92 -25.38
C TYR A 164 -33.09 -3.58 -26.78
N ASN A 165 -34.41 -3.39 -26.82
CA ASN A 165 -35.18 -2.71 -27.85
C ASN A 165 -35.12 -3.37 -29.23
N THR A 166 -36.15 -4.17 -29.49
CA THR A 166 -36.81 -4.15 -30.80
C THR A 166 -36.84 -2.71 -31.28
N PHE A 167 -36.34 -2.44 -32.49
CA PHE A 167 -36.65 -1.20 -33.18
C PHE A 167 -38.18 -1.16 -33.28
N ALA A 168 -38.84 -0.51 -32.33
CA ALA A 168 -40.26 -0.23 -32.42
C ALA A 168 -40.39 0.75 -33.58
N THR A 169 -40.80 0.22 -34.72
CA THR A 169 -41.05 0.91 -35.99
C THR A 169 -42.21 1.92 -35.92
N ASN A 170 -42.57 2.43 -34.74
CA ASN A 170 -43.83 3.13 -34.52
C ASN A 170 -43.67 4.51 -33.87
N ASP A 171 -42.66 5.28 -34.23
CA ASP A 171 -42.72 6.74 -34.00
C ASP A 171 -42.20 7.54 -35.20
N PRO A 172 -43.10 8.02 -36.09
CA PRO A 172 -42.71 8.66 -37.35
C PRO A 172 -42.34 10.14 -37.20
N ARG A 173 -42.03 10.64 -35.99
CA ARG A 173 -41.83 12.08 -35.76
C ARG A 173 -40.48 12.49 -35.16
N ARG A 174 -39.50 11.59 -35.03
CA ARG A 174 -38.12 11.98 -34.76
C ARG A 174 -37.27 11.80 -36.01
N THR A 175 -37.14 12.88 -36.76
CA THR A 175 -36.20 12.95 -37.89
C THR A 175 -34.77 12.70 -37.37
N MET A 176 -34.02 11.85 -38.06
CA MET A 176 -32.60 11.52 -37.77
C MET A 176 -31.71 12.74 -37.51
N GLN A 177 -32.09 13.90 -38.08
CA GLN A 177 -31.41 15.18 -37.91
C GLN A 177 -31.43 15.72 -36.45
N ASP A 178 -32.47 15.44 -35.67
CA ASP A 178 -32.59 15.94 -34.28
C ASP A 178 -31.74 15.14 -33.28
N VAL A 179 -31.41 13.89 -33.64
CA VAL A 179 -30.49 13.03 -32.88
C VAL A 179 -29.04 13.33 -33.25
N LEU A 180 -28.76 13.69 -34.51
CA LEU A 180 -27.42 14.07 -34.98
C LEU A 180 -26.98 15.45 -34.45
N ASN A 181 -27.91 16.39 -34.24
CA ASN A 181 -27.56 17.74 -33.78
C ASN A 181 -27.36 17.88 -32.26
N ASN A 182 -27.82 16.93 -31.45
CA ASN A 182 -27.69 16.97 -29.98
C ASN A 182 -26.56 16.08 -29.42
N TYR A 183 -25.71 15.52 -30.28
CA TYR A 183 -24.59 14.64 -29.90
C TYR A 183 -23.22 15.11 -30.41
N TYR A 184 -23.09 16.40 -30.69
CA TYR A 184 -21.79 17.05 -30.92
C TYR A 184 -21.31 17.80 -29.68
N ASP A 185 -21.21 17.10 -28.56
CA ASP A 185 -20.27 17.50 -27.50
C ASP A 185 -19.90 16.30 -26.63
N ASP A 186 -19.10 15.40 -27.19
CA ASP A 186 -17.94 14.85 -26.49
C ASP A 186 -17.15 13.93 -27.44
N ARG A 187 -15.94 14.36 -27.79
CA ARG A 187 -15.00 13.57 -28.59
C ARG A 187 -14.56 12.34 -27.79
N PRO A 188 -14.68 11.11 -28.32
CA PRO A 188 -14.02 9.97 -27.70
C PRO A 188 -12.49 10.14 -27.81
N ASN A 189 -11.84 10.11 -26.65
CA ASN A 189 -10.40 10.20 -26.39
C ASN A 189 -9.46 10.09 -27.62
N SER A 190 -8.98 11.25 -28.08
CA SER A 190 -7.88 11.42 -29.04
C SER A 190 -6.64 10.58 -28.69
N ALA A 191 -6.36 10.39 -27.39
CA ALA A 191 -5.15 9.72 -26.92
C ALA A 191 -5.12 8.22 -27.25
N THR A 192 -6.21 7.47 -27.00
CA THR A 192 -6.25 6.02 -27.26
C THR A 192 -6.18 5.71 -28.76
N LYS A 193 -6.85 6.52 -29.59
CA LYS A 193 -6.77 6.42 -31.05
C LYS A 193 -5.36 6.70 -31.55
N GLN A 194 -4.68 7.70 -30.97
CA GLN A 194 -3.31 8.05 -31.32
C GLN A 194 -2.31 6.96 -30.90
N SER A 195 -2.49 6.35 -29.72
CA SER A 195 -1.68 5.22 -29.27
C SER A 195 -1.79 3.99 -30.18
N LEU A 196 -3.01 3.67 -30.65
CA LEU A 196 -3.23 2.58 -31.60
C LEU A 196 -2.63 2.89 -32.98
N MET A 197 -2.73 4.15 -33.44
CA MET A 197 -2.07 4.57 -34.67
C MET A 197 -0.54 4.47 -34.57
N ASN A 198 0.06 4.84 -33.44
CA ASN A 198 1.50 4.70 -33.20
C ASN A 198 1.94 3.23 -33.20
N ALA A 199 1.15 2.34 -32.60
CA ALA A 199 1.43 0.90 -32.62
C ALA A 199 1.42 0.33 -34.06
N HIS A 200 0.45 0.77 -34.88
CA HIS A 200 0.37 0.40 -36.29
C HIS A 200 1.51 1.01 -37.14
N LEU A 201 1.90 2.25 -36.88
CA LEU A 201 3.03 2.92 -37.53
C LEU A 201 4.35 2.21 -37.29
N LEU A 202 4.50 1.54 -36.14
CA LEU A 202 5.70 0.79 -35.76
C LEU A 202 5.68 -0.69 -36.20
N ASN A 203 4.63 -1.16 -36.89
CA ASN A 203 4.48 -2.56 -37.31
C ASN A 203 4.78 -3.57 -36.18
N LEU A 204 4.36 -3.25 -34.95
CA LEU A 204 4.59 -4.12 -33.79
C LEU A 204 3.93 -5.48 -34.01
N THR A 205 4.74 -6.44 -34.42
CA THR A 205 4.32 -7.82 -34.63
C THR A 205 4.84 -8.62 -33.46
N ALA A 206 3.94 -9.13 -32.62
CA ALA A 206 4.32 -9.93 -31.48
C ALA A 206 5.15 -11.15 -31.94
N PRO A 207 6.25 -11.49 -31.24
CA PRO A 207 7.06 -12.65 -31.59
C PRO A 207 6.24 -13.93 -31.41
N ARG A 208 6.50 -14.93 -32.25
CA ARG A 208 5.79 -16.24 -32.19
C ARG A 208 5.92 -16.95 -30.85
N LYS A 209 7.00 -16.65 -30.11
CA LYS A 209 7.23 -17.11 -28.75
C LYS A 209 7.61 -15.91 -27.90
N ARG A 210 6.94 -15.75 -26.77
CA ARG A 210 7.26 -14.71 -25.78
C ARG A 210 8.65 -14.93 -25.21
N GLU A 211 9.40 -13.83 -25.07
CA GLU A 211 10.73 -13.82 -24.46
C GLU A 211 10.63 -13.82 -22.92
N VAL A 212 11.71 -14.11 -22.22
CA VAL A 212 11.69 -14.20 -20.74
C VAL A 212 11.51 -12.80 -20.13
N GLY A 213 10.57 -12.63 -19.19
CA GLY A 213 10.31 -11.32 -18.58
C GLY A 213 11.48 -10.73 -17.77
N GLU A 214 12.41 -11.56 -17.30
CA GLU A 214 13.66 -11.11 -16.66
C GLU A 214 14.67 -10.48 -17.64
N THR A 215 14.36 -10.46 -18.95
CA THR A 215 15.18 -9.76 -19.93
C THR A 215 15.44 -8.32 -19.47
N HIS A 216 16.72 -7.96 -19.41
CA HIS A 216 17.13 -6.63 -19.00
C HIS A 216 16.65 -5.59 -20.02
N ILE A 217 16.22 -4.41 -19.56
CA ILE A 217 15.54 -3.41 -20.40
C ILE A 217 16.38 -2.94 -21.60
N LYS A 218 17.72 -2.88 -21.45
CA LYS A 218 18.69 -2.61 -22.55
C LYS A 218 18.59 -3.59 -23.72
N LYS A 219 18.13 -4.83 -23.46
CA LYS A 219 17.99 -5.90 -24.45
C LYS A 219 16.54 -6.07 -24.93
N MET A 220 15.62 -5.20 -24.50
CA MET A 220 14.24 -5.24 -24.93
C MET A 220 14.13 -5.04 -26.45
N HIS A 221 13.12 -5.67 -27.05
CA HIS A 221 12.83 -5.53 -28.48
C HIS A 221 12.77 -4.05 -28.91
N LYS A 222 13.50 -3.68 -29.95
CA LYS A 222 13.73 -2.28 -30.34
C LYS A 222 12.43 -1.54 -30.67
N ASP A 223 11.52 -2.20 -31.37
CA ASP A 223 10.24 -1.58 -31.76
C ASP A 223 9.34 -1.36 -30.55
N LEU A 224 9.34 -2.31 -29.60
CA LEU A 224 8.62 -2.17 -28.34
C LEU A 224 9.23 -1.06 -27.48
N TRP A 225 10.56 -0.91 -27.48
CA TRP A 225 11.25 0.21 -26.84
C TRP A 225 10.79 1.54 -27.41
N LEU A 226 10.81 1.69 -28.74
CA LEU A 226 10.38 2.91 -29.41
C LEU A 226 8.92 3.23 -29.10
N PHE A 227 8.06 2.21 -29.08
CA PHE A 227 6.65 2.37 -28.71
C PHE A 227 6.48 2.88 -27.27
N VAL A 228 7.13 2.25 -26.29
CA VAL A 228 7.09 2.69 -24.88
C VAL A 228 7.56 4.14 -24.75
N VAL A 229 8.64 4.50 -25.44
CA VAL A 229 9.16 5.87 -25.45
C VAL A 229 8.15 6.85 -26.04
N GLN A 230 7.55 6.54 -27.18
CA GLN A 230 6.58 7.41 -27.84
C GLN A 230 5.30 7.58 -27.01
N GLU A 231 4.84 6.53 -26.32
CA GLU A 231 3.57 6.54 -25.59
C GLU A 231 3.64 7.21 -24.22
N LEU A 232 4.81 7.19 -23.57
CA LEU A 232 4.98 7.75 -22.23
C LEU A 232 5.69 9.11 -22.21
N SER A 233 6.32 9.51 -23.32
CA SER A 233 6.96 10.83 -23.45
C SER A 233 5.99 12.02 -23.40
N PRO A 234 4.78 11.96 -23.98
CA PRO A 234 3.83 13.07 -23.92
C PRO A 234 3.33 13.31 -22.49
N GLU A 235 3.25 14.58 -22.08
CA GLU A 235 2.66 14.93 -20.79
C GLU A 235 1.15 14.67 -20.82
N LYS A 236 0.65 13.89 -19.86
CA LYS A 236 -0.77 13.53 -19.77
C LYS A 236 -1.43 14.27 -18.62
N ALA A 237 -2.69 14.68 -18.80
CA ALA A 237 -3.47 15.32 -17.73
C ALA A 237 -3.64 14.41 -16.50
N SER A 238 -3.65 13.08 -16.69
CA SER A 238 -3.72 12.10 -15.60
C SER A 238 -2.43 11.99 -14.79
N GLY A 239 -1.31 12.57 -15.28
CA GLY A 239 0.03 12.37 -14.71
C GLY A 239 0.63 10.99 -15.00
N SER A 240 -0.05 10.13 -15.77
CA SER A 240 0.40 8.78 -16.14
C SER A 240 1.44 8.80 -17.27
N ASP A 241 2.52 9.53 -17.07
CA ASP A 241 3.57 9.78 -18.07
C ASP A 241 4.97 9.48 -17.51
N TRP A 242 5.99 9.80 -18.31
CA TRP A 242 7.39 9.59 -17.97
C TRP A 242 7.81 10.18 -16.62
N ARG A 243 7.17 11.26 -16.14
CA ARG A 243 7.52 11.91 -14.86
C ARG A 243 7.16 11.00 -13.69
N ARG A 244 5.94 10.47 -13.72
CA ARG A 244 5.46 9.54 -12.71
C ARG A 244 6.20 8.22 -12.77
N PHE A 245 6.57 7.76 -13.96
CA PHE A 245 7.40 6.57 -14.10
C PHE A 245 8.80 6.80 -13.48
N ALA A 246 9.45 7.91 -13.80
CA ALA A 246 10.79 8.27 -13.29
C ALA A 246 10.83 8.33 -11.75
N GLU A 247 9.83 8.95 -11.13
CA GLU A 247 9.69 8.99 -9.67
C GLU A 247 9.62 7.58 -9.05
N ARG A 248 8.87 6.67 -9.68
CA ARG A 248 8.68 5.30 -9.16
C ARG A 248 9.93 4.44 -9.21
N ILE A 249 10.76 4.62 -10.23
CA ILE A 249 12.02 3.89 -10.36
C ILE A 249 13.15 4.54 -9.55
N GLY A 250 12.85 5.60 -8.78
CA GLY A 250 13.80 6.26 -7.89
C GLY A 250 14.72 7.27 -8.56
N ILE A 251 14.35 7.81 -9.74
CA ILE A 251 15.10 8.93 -10.32
C ILE A 251 14.83 10.19 -9.50
N ASP A 252 15.90 10.86 -9.09
CA ASP A 252 15.83 12.06 -8.27
C ASP A 252 15.00 13.19 -8.90
N GLY A 253 14.21 13.87 -8.07
CA GLY A 253 13.29 14.93 -8.49
C GLY A 253 13.99 16.12 -9.13
N ALA A 254 15.25 16.41 -8.76
CA ALA A 254 16.03 17.46 -9.42
C ALA A 254 16.37 17.09 -10.86
N THR A 255 16.66 15.81 -11.13
CA THR A 255 16.93 15.30 -12.49
C THR A 255 15.66 15.35 -13.36
N VAL A 256 14.52 14.93 -12.82
CA VAL A 256 13.23 15.03 -13.53
C VAL A 256 12.89 16.48 -13.86
N SER A 257 13.11 17.40 -12.91
CA SER A 257 12.89 18.84 -13.11
C SER A 257 13.80 19.42 -14.18
N LYS A 258 15.07 19.00 -14.22
CA LYS A 258 16.03 19.37 -15.27
C LYS A 258 15.54 18.93 -16.64
N TRP A 259 15.18 17.65 -16.83
CA TRP A 259 14.66 17.16 -18.12
C TRP A 259 13.38 17.87 -18.58
N LYS A 260 12.53 18.27 -17.62
CA LYS A 260 11.36 19.09 -17.90
C LYS A 260 11.74 20.47 -18.44
N SER A 261 12.76 21.11 -17.86
CA SER A 261 13.25 22.43 -18.31
C SER A 261 13.91 22.38 -19.70
N GLU A 262 14.53 21.26 -20.05
CA GLU A 262 15.21 21.05 -21.34
C GLU A 262 14.25 20.82 -22.52
N LYS A 263 12.93 20.66 -22.26
CA LYS A 263 11.89 20.44 -23.28
C LYS A 263 12.26 19.35 -24.30
N LEU A 264 12.74 18.22 -23.78
CA LEU A 264 13.16 17.08 -24.59
C LEU A 264 11.99 16.55 -25.44
N LYS A 265 12.28 16.12 -26.67
CA LYS A 265 11.28 15.54 -27.57
C LYS A 265 10.74 14.19 -27.05
N TYR A 266 11.63 13.37 -26.47
CA TYR A 266 11.32 12.03 -25.94
C TYR A 266 11.94 11.81 -24.55
N PRO A 267 11.44 12.49 -23.50
CA PRO A 267 12.01 12.41 -22.16
C PRO A 267 12.00 10.98 -21.58
N MET A 268 11.03 10.14 -21.97
CA MET A 268 10.98 8.74 -21.53
C MET A 268 12.23 7.95 -21.97
N GLU A 269 12.87 8.33 -23.08
CA GLU A 269 14.10 7.66 -23.52
C GLU A 269 15.23 7.85 -22.49
N ASN A 270 15.37 9.05 -21.95
CA ASN A 270 16.36 9.34 -20.92
C ASN A 270 16.04 8.62 -19.60
N VAL A 271 14.76 8.54 -19.25
CA VAL A 271 14.27 7.77 -18.11
C VAL A 271 14.68 6.30 -18.25
N LEU A 272 14.38 5.65 -19.37
CA LEU A 272 14.73 4.26 -19.60
C LEU A 272 16.24 4.03 -19.66
N ARG A 273 17.01 4.93 -20.31
CA ARG A 273 18.48 4.84 -20.35
C ARG A 273 19.13 4.97 -18.98
N THR A 274 18.57 5.82 -18.12
CA THR A 274 19.04 6.01 -16.75
C THR A 274 18.68 4.80 -15.90
N TRP A 275 17.43 4.35 -15.99
CA TRP A 275 16.96 3.16 -15.28
C TRP A 275 17.75 1.91 -15.66
N ALA A 276 18.10 1.78 -16.94
CA ALA A 276 18.89 0.70 -17.49
C ALA A 276 20.31 0.56 -16.91
N GLN A 277 20.77 1.49 -16.07
CA GLN A 277 22.00 1.33 -15.30
C GLN A 277 21.79 0.50 -14.02
N SER A 278 20.55 0.37 -13.55
CA SER A 278 20.20 -0.51 -12.44
C SER A 278 20.17 -1.98 -12.88
N PRO A 279 20.73 -2.90 -12.10
CA PRO A 279 20.66 -4.34 -12.39
C PRO A 279 19.22 -4.89 -12.30
N GLU A 280 18.32 -4.18 -11.59
CA GLU A 280 16.92 -4.58 -11.42
C GLU A 280 16.02 -4.15 -12.58
N ALA A 281 16.56 -3.43 -13.57
CA ALA A 281 15.81 -2.89 -14.70
C ALA A 281 15.46 -3.99 -15.73
N SER A 282 14.45 -4.80 -15.39
CA SER A 282 13.91 -5.87 -16.23
C SER A 282 12.58 -5.50 -16.89
N VAL A 283 12.22 -6.20 -17.97
CA VAL A 283 10.93 -6.03 -18.65
C VAL A 283 9.75 -6.40 -17.76
N ARG A 284 9.90 -7.39 -16.88
CA ARG A 284 8.90 -7.74 -15.85
C ARG A 284 8.65 -6.58 -14.88
N MET A 285 9.72 -5.89 -14.45
CA MET A 285 9.58 -4.70 -13.61
C MET A 285 8.95 -3.53 -14.36
N LEU A 286 9.26 -3.37 -15.65
CA LEU A 286 8.60 -2.38 -16.51
C LEU A 286 7.09 -2.65 -16.54
N HIS A 287 6.69 -3.89 -16.85
CA HIS A 287 5.30 -4.31 -16.88
C HIS A 287 4.59 -4.01 -15.56
N ARG A 288 5.19 -4.39 -14.42
CA ARG A 288 4.66 -4.13 -13.07
C ARG A 288 4.44 -2.65 -12.79
N HIS A 289 5.34 -1.78 -13.25
CA HIS A 289 5.16 -0.33 -13.11
C HIS A 289 4.05 0.20 -14.00
N LEU A 290 3.91 -0.30 -15.23
CA LEU A 290 2.87 0.14 -16.17
C LEU A 290 1.46 -0.22 -15.72
N ILE A 291 1.25 -1.42 -15.16
CA ILE A 291 -0.05 -1.87 -14.64
C ILE A 291 -0.40 -1.26 -13.27
N SER A 292 0.57 -0.62 -12.61
CA SER A 292 0.37 -0.09 -11.25
C SER A 292 -0.80 0.91 -11.19
N PRO A 293 -1.54 0.99 -10.05
CA PRO A 293 -2.69 1.88 -9.91
C PRO A 293 -2.37 3.36 -10.12
N GLN A 294 -1.11 3.76 -9.95
CA GLN A 294 -0.64 5.13 -10.19
C GLN A 294 -0.31 5.42 -11.67
N MET A 295 0.02 4.41 -12.49
CA MET A 295 0.32 4.60 -13.92
C MET A 295 -0.89 4.27 -14.79
N ARG A 296 -1.50 3.08 -14.62
CA ARG A 296 -2.64 2.59 -15.42
C ARG A 296 -2.40 2.63 -16.93
N CYS A 297 -1.17 2.40 -17.38
CA CYS A 297 -0.81 2.38 -18.80
C CYS A 297 -1.09 1.00 -19.40
N THR A 298 -2.36 0.58 -19.36
CA THR A 298 -2.80 -0.79 -19.66
C THR A 298 -2.54 -1.21 -21.10
N LEU A 299 -2.66 -0.30 -22.07
CA LEU A 299 -2.36 -0.59 -23.48
C LEU A 299 -0.86 -0.89 -23.67
N VAL A 300 0.02 -0.08 -23.09
CA VAL A 300 1.47 -0.29 -23.16
C VAL A 300 1.86 -1.57 -22.42
N ALA A 301 1.25 -1.82 -21.26
CA ALA A 301 1.45 -3.06 -20.52
C ALA A 301 1.04 -4.30 -21.32
N LYS A 302 -0.10 -4.25 -22.02
CA LYS A 302 -0.57 -5.34 -22.89
C LYS A 302 0.45 -5.65 -24.00
N TRP A 303 0.96 -4.63 -24.68
CA TRP A 303 1.99 -4.82 -25.69
C TRP A 303 3.28 -5.43 -25.11
N VAL A 304 3.65 -5.07 -23.87
CA VAL A 304 4.78 -5.71 -23.19
C VAL A 304 4.50 -7.19 -22.90
N SER A 305 3.29 -7.55 -22.44
CA SER A 305 2.91 -8.94 -22.18
C SER A 305 2.74 -9.79 -23.44
N ASP A 306 2.46 -9.17 -24.58
CA ASP A 306 2.41 -9.86 -25.88
C ASP A 306 3.82 -10.25 -26.37
N PHE A 307 4.86 -9.52 -25.95
CA PHE A 307 6.26 -9.80 -26.32
C PHE A 307 7.01 -10.64 -25.28
N TYR A 308 6.66 -10.51 -23.99
CA TYR A 308 7.42 -11.08 -22.88
C TYR A 308 6.53 -11.85 -21.90
N ASP A 309 7.09 -12.87 -21.28
CA ASP A 309 6.48 -13.66 -20.21
C ASP A 309 6.67 -12.97 -18.86
N VAL A 310 5.74 -12.06 -18.57
CA VAL A 310 5.77 -11.12 -17.44
C VAL A 310 4.76 -11.45 -16.33
N ASP A 311 4.08 -12.59 -16.47
CA ASP A 311 3.19 -13.18 -15.46
C ASP A 311 3.99 -13.77 -14.28
#